data_AF-A0AAJ0FA57-F1
#
_entry.id   AF-A0AAJ0FA57-F1
#
_cell.length_a   1.000
_cell.length_b   1.000
_cell.length_c   1.000
_cell.angle_alpha   90.00
_cell.angle_beta   90.00
_cell.angle_gamma   90.00
#
_symmetry.space_group_name_H-M   'P 1'
#
loop_
_entity.id
_entity.type
_entity.pdbx_description
1 polymer ?
#
loop_
_entity_poly.entity_id
_entity_poly.type
_entity_poly.pdbx_seq_one_letter_code
_entity_poly.pdbx_strand_id
1 'polypeptide(L)'
;MTAPEAYPAALELLEDLAEYLPARYPSLYRRTAVGLDNLWSGEKFDTTARPLAEDPMQMCARLVQDDLAIMMERPDGQYYLVAGAILLPGFWRLEDKFGMNLSEIHTSGDVPQFRERLEKGMTNFFRRVRPEEMVARNNYFFQVDDDLAWSWSIGSEDAEHVSWGTAEKDRAIQHHYFRSERQTLRRLPRTGGVVFTIRTYFHPITEIAEEDYVPGRLASAVRSWGDDVSRYKGKAKYGDVLLEYLDQKHEEQLARGLDMSREDEVRAYPY
;
A
#
# COMPACT_ATOMS: atom_id res chain seq x y z
N MET A 1 -0.12 14.18 -8.81
CA MET A 1 -0.29 15.58 -8.37
C MET A 1 0.94 15.98 -7.58
N THR A 2 1.52 17.17 -7.83
CA THR A 2 2.68 17.68 -7.08
C THR A 2 2.45 19.15 -6.76
N ALA A 3 2.40 19.50 -5.48
CA ALA A 3 2.29 20.89 -5.06
C ALA A 3 3.61 21.64 -5.35
N PRO A 4 3.59 22.95 -5.63
CA PRO A 4 4.81 23.70 -5.91
C PRO A 4 5.88 23.57 -4.81
N GLU A 5 5.48 23.52 -3.54
CA GLU A 5 6.41 23.33 -2.42
C GLU A 5 7.09 21.95 -2.41
N ALA A 6 6.45 20.94 -3.02
CA ALA A 6 6.92 19.56 -3.03
C ALA A 6 7.70 19.19 -4.30
N TYR A 7 7.71 20.07 -5.30
CA TYR A 7 8.43 19.83 -6.56
C TYR A 7 9.91 19.49 -6.37
N PRO A 8 10.68 20.17 -5.49
CA PRO A 8 12.07 19.78 -5.22
C PRO A 8 12.19 18.37 -4.64
N ALA A 9 11.27 17.95 -3.77
CA ALA A 9 11.27 16.62 -3.15
C ALA A 9 10.92 15.52 -4.18
N ALA A 10 9.97 15.80 -5.07
CA ALA A 10 9.64 14.90 -6.18
C ALA A 10 10.81 14.76 -7.17
N LEU A 11 11.54 15.84 -7.46
CA LEU A 11 12.77 15.78 -8.25
C LEU A 11 13.86 14.95 -7.57
N GLU A 12 14.08 15.13 -6.28
CA GLU A 12 15.06 14.35 -5.53
C GLU A 12 14.70 12.85 -5.55
N LEU A 13 13.42 12.50 -5.38
CA LEU A 13 12.96 11.12 -5.51
C LEU A 13 13.22 10.56 -6.92
N LEU A 14 12.96 11.35 -7.97
CA LEU A 14 13.24 10.94 -9.34
C LEU A 14 14.74 10.70 -9.58
N GLU A 15 15.59 11.57 -9.04
CA GLU A 15 17.05 11.44 -9.10
C GLU A 15 17.52 10.17 -8.36
N ASP A 16 17.01 9.92 -7.15
CA ASP A 16 17.30 8.71 -6.36
C ASP A 16 16.88 7.43 -7.13
N LEU A 17 15.69 7.40 -7.72
CA LEU A 17 15.23 6.26 -8.52
C LEU A 17 16.09 6.07 -9.78
N ALA A 18 16.46 7.16 -10.45
CA ALA A 18 17.29 7.13 -11.64
C ALA A 18 18.72 6.62 -11.37
N GLU A 19 19.21 6.76 -10.14
CA GLU A 19 20.48 6.20 -9.68
C GLU A 19 20.31 4.74 -9.21
N TYR A 20 19.32 4.48 -8.35
CA TYR A 20 19.14 3.18 -7.71
C TYR A 20 18.69 2.08 -8.67
N LEU A 21 17.72 2.35 -9.54
CA LEU A 21 17.06 1.30 -10.34
C LEU A 21 18.04 0.61 -11.32
N PRO A 22 18.87 1.32 -12.10
CA PRO A 22 19.87 0.66 -12.95
C PRO A 22 20.96 -0.06 -12.16
N ALA A 23 21.33 0.44 -10.98
CA ALA A 23 22.35 -0.19 -10.14
C ALA A 23 21.84 -1.51 -9.52
N ARG A 24 20.58 -1.52 -9.05
CA ARG A 24 19.98 -2.68 -8.37
C ARG A 24 19.38 -3.69 -9.34
N TYR A 25 18.83 -3.24 -10.46
CA TYR A 25 18.09 -4.03 -11.44
C TYR A 25 18.58 -3.76 -12.88
N PRO A 26 19.86 -4.04 -13.19
CA PRO A 26 20.44 -3.72 -14.50
C PRO A 26 19.83 -4.50 -15.68
N SER A 27 19.09 -5.58 -15.41
CA SER A 27 18.32 -6.30 -16.42
C SER A 27 17.03 -5.58 -16.83
N LEU A 28 16.52 -4.69 -15.98
CA LEU A 28 15.28 -3.94 -16.20
C LEU A 28 15.54 -2.47 -16.52
N TYR A 29 16.62 -1.90 -16.00
CA TYR A 29 16.92 -0.48 -16.19
C TYR A 29 18.35 -0.27 -16.65
N ARG A 30 18.55 0.71 -17.53
CA ARG A 30 19.86 1.14 -18.00
C ARG A 30 20.06 2.61 -17.73
N ARG A 31 21.13 2.96 -17.01
CA ARG A 31 21.54 4.35 -16.81
C ARG A 31 21.96 4.96 -18.14
N THR A 32 21.54 6.20 -18.40
CA THR A 32 21.97 7.00 -19.56
C THR A 32 22.66 8.28 -19.10
N ALA A 33 23.15 9.09 -20.04
CA ALA A 33 23.76 10.38 -19.74
C ALA A 33 22.75 11.40 -19.16
N VAL A 34 21.47 11.24 -19.48
CA VAL A 34 20.40 12.21 -19.13
C VAL A 34 19.35 11.63 -18.17
N GLY A 35 19.48 10.37 -17.77
CA GLY A 35 18.52 9.69 -16.89
C GLY A 35 18.64 8.18 -17.00
N LEU A 36 17.56 7.51 -17.42
CA LEU A 36 17.50 6.06 -17.55
C LEU A 36 16.51 5.58 -18.61
N ASP A 37 16.78 4.39 -19.14
CA ASP A 37 15.84 3.63 -19.97
C ASP A 37 15.24 2.49 -19.13
N ASN A 38 13.92 2.30 -19.22
CA ASN A 38 13.24 1.09 -18.76
C ASN A 38 13.26 0.06 -19.91
N LEU A 39 14.06 -0.99 -19.75
CA LEU A 39 14.28 -2.01 -20.77
C LEU A 39 13.08 -2.95 -20.96
N TRP A 40 12.20 -3.04 -19.96
CA TRP A 40 10.99 -3.86 -20.05
C TRP A 40 9.88 -3.14 -20.83
N SER A 41 9.59 -1.88 -20.50
CA SER A 41 8.56 -1.09 -21.20
C SER A 41 9.07 -0.43 -22.49
N GLY A 42 10.38 -0.25 -22.63
CA GLY A 42 11.00 0.50 -23.73
C GLY A 42 10.98 2.02 -23.53
N GLU A 43 10.44 2.52 -22.42
CA GLU A 43 10.36 3.94 -22.11
C GLU A 43 11.74 4.54 -21.78
N LYS A 44 11.92 5.82 -22.13
CA LYS A 44 13.16 6.56 -21.91
C LYS A 44 12.86 7.83 -21.14
N PHE A 45 13.65 8.06 -20.09
CA PHE A 45 13.43 9.17 -19.17
C PHE A 45 14.66 10.08 -19.16
N ASP A 46 14.47 11.34 -19.58
CA ASP A 46 15.42 12.43 -19.32
C ASP A 46 15.03 13.11 -18.01
N THR A 47 15.79 12.82 -16.96
CA THR A 47 15.59 13.39 -15.61
C THR A 47 16.37 14.70 -15.41
N THR A 48 17.15 15.11 -16.41
CA THR A 48 18.03 16.29 -16.36
C THR A 48 17.46 17.51 -17.07
N ALA A 49 16.49 17.32 -17.98
CA ALA A 49 15.81 18.40 -18.69
C ALA A 49 15.18 19.42 -17.74
N ARG A 50 15.27 20.71 -18.09
CA ARG A 50 14.64 21.81 -17.35
C ARG A 50 13.97 22.74 -18.36
N PRO A 51 12.62 22.80 -18.43
CA PRO A 51 11.67 22.01 -17.64
C PRO A 51 11.72 20.50 -17.96
N LEU A 52 11.25 19.67 -17.02
CA LEU A 52 10.99 18.27 -17.31
C LEU A 52 9.84 18.15 -18.32
N ALA A 53 9.84 17.06 -19.09
CA ALA A 53 8.76 16.78 -20.04
C ALA A 53 7.42 16.47 -19.35
N GLU A 54 7.48 15.90 -18.15
CA GLU A 54 6.33 15.49 -17.34
C GLU A 54 6.56 15.88 -15.87
N ASP A 55 5.49 15.82 -15.07
CA ASP A 55 5.60 15.99 -13.63
C ASP A 55 6.51 14.90 -13.01
N PRO A 56 7.44 15.24 -12.11
CA PRO A 56 8.39 14.28 -11.56
C PRO A 56 7.73 13.11 -10.83
N MET A 57 6.57 13.29 -10.17
CA MET A 57 5.87 12.16 -9.55
C MET A 57 5.28 11.21 -10.58
N GLN A 58 4.82 11.71 -11.74
CA GLN A 58 4.36 10.85 -12.83
C GLN A 58 5.53 10.05 -13.42
N MET A 59 6.68 10.70 -13.61
CA MET A 59 7.90 10.00 -14.04
C MET A 59 8.30 8.92 -13.03
N CYS A 60 8.28 9.22 -11.72
CA CYS A 60 8.56 8.23 -10.67
C CYS A 60 7.59 7.03 -10.73
N ALA A 61 6.29 7.28 -10.87
CA ALA A 61 5.27 6.23 -10.91
C ALA A 61 5.38 5.30 -12.13
N ARG A 62 5.99 5.76 -13.22
CA ARG A 62 6.28 4.92 -14.40
C ARG A 62 7.54 4.05 -14.23
N LEU A 63 8.37 4.35 -13.22
CA LEU A 63 9.61 3.65 -12.93
C LEU A 63 9.46 2.57 -11.85
N VAL A 64 8.40 2.59 -11.06
CA VAL A 64 8.15 1.62 -9.99
C VAL A 64 6.69 1.18 -10.01
N GLN A 65 6.38 0.05 -9.36
CA GLN A 65 4.98 -0.43 -9.27
C GLN A 65 4.32 0.01 -7.96
N ASP A 66 5.07 0.68 -7.09
CA ASP A 66 4.55 1.22 -5.84
C ASP A 66 3.74 2.48 -6.13
N ASP A 67 2.61 2.64 -5.46
CA ASP A 67 2.01 3.96 -5.30
C ASP A 67 2.94 4.83 -4.44
N LEU A 68 3.05 6.10 -4.79
CA LEU A 68 4.02 7.02 -4.19
C LEU A 68 3.30 8.22 -3.59
N ALA A 69 3.67 8.58 -2.37
CA ALA A 69 3.27 9.82 -1.72
C ALA A 69 4.47 10.51 -1.07
N ILE A 70 4.47 11.84 -1.07
CA ILE A 70 5.46 12.65 -0.36
C ILE A 70 4.74 13.51 0.67
N MET A 71 5.18 13.37 1.91
CA MET A 71 4.75 14.18 3.02
C MET A 71 5.82 15.19 3.42
N MET A 72 5.45 16.46 3.56
CA MET A 72 6.38 17.51 3.98
C MET A 72 5.93 18.18 5.26
N GLU A 73 6.90 18.53 6.10
CA GLU A 73 6.67 19.31 7.30
C GLU A 73 6.42 20.78 6.95
N ARG A 74 5.35 21.35 7.51
CA ARG A 74 5.04 22.79 7.43
C ARG A 74 5.44 23.51 8.72
N PRO A 75 5.43 24.86 8.78
CA PRO A 75 5.89 25.63 9.94
C PRO A 75 5.17 25.33 11.27
N ASP A 76 3.99 24.71 11.22
CA ASP A 76 3.25 24.23 12.39
C ASP A 76 3.80 22.91 12.97
N GLY A 77 4.85 22.33 12.36
CA GLY A 77 5.47 21.08 12.77
C GLY A 77 4.64 19.83 12.46
N GLN A 78 3.67 19.95 11.53
CA GLN A 78 2.86 18.84 11.04
C GLN A 78 3.26 18.46 9.61
N TYR A 79 3.01 17.19 9.27
CA TYR A 79 3.33 16.62 7.96
C TYR A 79 2.08 16.56 7.09
N TYR A 80 2.18 17.09 5.88
CA TYR A 80 1.09 17.24 4.93
C TYR A 80 1.35 16.44 3.65
N LEU A 81 0.32 15.79 3.10
CA LEU A 81 0.40 15.09 1.81
C LEU A 81 0.42 16.12 0.68
N VAL A 82 1.58 16.35 0.06
CA VAL A 82 1.78 17.47 -0.88
C VAL A 82 2.31 17.01 -2.25
N ALA A 83 2.64 15.74 -2.41
CA ALA A 83 2.81 15.13 -3.72
C ALA A 83 2.36 13.67 -3.69
N GLY A 84 1.86 13.17 -4.82
CA GLY A 84 1.44 11.79 -4.91
C GLY A 84 1.16 11.32 -6.33
N ALA A 85 1.39 10.03 -6.55
CA ALA A 85 0.93 9.25 -7.67
C ALA A 85 0.34 7.95 -7.08
N ILE A 86 -0.99 7.94 -6.94
CA ILE A 86 -1.75 6.87 -6.30
C ILE A 86 -2.68 6.31 -7.38
N LEU A 87 -2.34 5.15 -7.93
CA LEU A 87 -3.04 4.51 -9.03
C LEU A 87 -3.73 3.22 -8.58
N LEU A 88 -3.23 2.61 -7.51
CA LEU A 88 -3.78 1.39 -6.92
C LEU A 88 -4.19 1.68 -5.46
N PRO A 89 -5.11 2.61 -5.17
CA PRO A 89 -5.48 2.94 -3.81
C PRO A 89 -6.21 1.81 -3.07
N GLY A 90 -5.94 1.69 -1.77
CA GLY A 90 -6.73 0.88 -0.86
C GLY A 90 -7.93 1.63 -0.27
N PHE A 91 -8.97 1.85 -1.08
CA PHE A 91 -10.25 2.48 -0.70
C PHE A 91 -10.17 3.98 -0.31
N TRP A 92 -9.32 4.77 -0.96
CA TRP A 92 -9.25 6.22 -0.76
C TRP A 92 -8.76 6.91 -2.03
N ARG A 93 -9.02 8.21 -2.20
CA ARG A 93 -8.55 8.96 -3.37
C ARG A 93 -7.49 9.96 -2.97
N LEU A 94 -6.50 10.17 -3.83
CA LEU A 94 -5.48 11.19 -3.61
C LEU A 94 -6.11 12.58 -3.46
N GLU A 95 -7.06 12.93 -4.32
CA GLU A 95 -7.72 14.24 -4.30
C GLU A 95 -8.46 14.51 -2.98
N ASP A 96 -9.08 13.48 -2.40
CA ASP A 96 -9.80 13.57 -1.13
C ASP A 96 -8.86 13.86 0.05
N LYS A 97 -7.57 13.56 -0.08
CA LYS A 97 -6.57 13.63 1.00
C LYS A 97 -5.46 14.64 0.73
N PHE A 98 -5.38 15.18 -0.49
CA PHE A 98 -4.30 16.07 -0.90
C PHE A 98 -4.33 17.36 -0.08
N GLY A 99 -3.16 17.76 0.44
CA GLY A 99 -3.02 18.95 1.27
C GLY A 99 -3.49 18.80 2.71
N MET A 100 -4.00 17.63 3.13
CA MET A 100 -4.35 17.34 4.52
C MET A 100 -3.11 16.94 5.34
N ASN A 101 -3.16 17.20 6.65
CA ASN A 101 -2.15 16.68 7.57
C ASN A 101 -2.39 15.20 7.92
N LEU A 102 -1.36 14.54 8.47
CA LEU A 102 -1.43 13.14 8.89
C LEU A 102 -2.66 12.77 9.75
N SER A 103 -3.05 13.63 10.69
CA SER A 103 -4.21 13.36 11.56
C SER A 103 -5.51 13.48 10.78
N GLU A 104 -5.66 14.51 9.95
CA GLU A 104 -6.82 14.73 9.10
C GLU A 104 -7.02 13.58 8.11
N ILE A 105 -5.95 13.09 7.48
CA ILE A 105 -6.02 11.98 6.51
C ILE A 105 -6.68 10.75 7.14
N HIS A 106 -6.28 10.39 8.36
CA HIS A 106 -6.75 9.17 9.03
C HIS A 106 -8.07 9.35 9.76
N THR A 107 -8.34 10.55 10.30
CA THR A 107 -9.62 10.83 10.97
C THR A 107 -10.76 11.02 9.97
N SER A 108 -10.51 11.62 8.81
CA SER A 108 -11.49 11.69 7.71
C SER A 108 -11.69 10.37 6.98
N GLY A 109 -10.79 9.40 7.17
CA GLY A 109 -10.95 8.03 6.68
C GLY A 109 -11.58 7.09 7.70
N ASP A 110 -12.08 7.61 8.84
CA ASP A 110 -12.71 6.82 9.92
C ASP A 110 -11.88 5.62 10.40
N VAL A 111 -10.54 5.76 10.42
CA VAL A 111 -9.65 4.69 10.87
C VAL A 111 -9.95 4.36 12.34
N PRO A 112 -10.35 3.11 12.68
CA PRO A 112 -10.74 2.75 14.03
C PRO A 112 -9.65 3.03 15.06
N GLN A 113 -10.03 3.59 16.20
CA GLN A 113 -9.16 3.86 17.36
C GLN A 113 -7.96 4.79 17.05
N PHE A 114 -7.95 5.49 15.90
CA PHE A 114 -6.80 6.27 15.47
C PHE A 114 -6.40 7.36 16.46
N ARG A 115 -7.33 8.25 16.85
CA ARG A 115 -7.06 9.36 17.78
C ARG A 115 -6.54 8.88 19.13
N GLU A 116 -7.12 7.78 19.63
CA GLU A 116 -6.85 7.29 20.98
C GLU A 116 -5.55 6.48 21.06
N ARG A 117 -5.22 5.71 20.02
CA ARG A 117 -4.14 4.71 20.09
C ARG A 117 -3.00 4.92 19.11
N LEU A 118 -3.23 5.58 17.96
CA LEU A 118 -2.27 5.60 16.85
C LEU A 118 -1.68 6.99 16.60
N GLU A 119 -2.46 8.05 16.72
CA GLU A 119 -2.12 9.40 16.29
C GLU A 119 -0.78 9.88 16.87
N LYS A 120 -0.65 9.87 18.21
CA LYS A 120 0.58 10.32 18.88
C LYS A 120 1.81 9.50 18.47
N GLY A 121 1.64 8.19 18.34
CA GLY A 121 2.72 7.28 17.93
C GLY A 121 3.20 7.60 16.52
N MET A 122 2.27 7.74 15.59
CA MET A 122 2.53 8.02 14.18
C MET A 122 3.13 9.41 13.96
N THR A 123 2.59 10.45 14.59
CA THR A 123 3.13 11.82 14.47
C THR A 123 4.56 11.89 15.01
N ASN A 124 4.84 11.26 16.16
CA ASN A 124 6.20 11.18 16.68
C ASN A 124 7.12 10.34 15.80
N PHE A 125 6.59 9.32 15.13
CA PHE A 125 7.35 8.48 14.22
C PHE A 125 7.82 9.28 13.01
N PHE A 126 6.92 10.02 12.33
CA PHE A 126 7.28 10.85 11.16
C PHE A 126 8.37 11.86 11.48
N ARG A 127 8.34 12.49 12.66
CA ARG A 127 9.40 13.39 13.14
C ARG A 127 10.77 12.72 13.32
N ARG A 128 10.80 11.41 13.55
CA ARG A 128 12.03 10.63 13.85
C ARG A 128 12.57 9.85 12.66
N VAL A 129 11.82 9.71 11.56
CA VAL A 129 12.30 9.03 10.35
C VAL A 129 13.56 9.73 9.85
N ARG A 130 14.63 8.97 9.63
CA ARG A 130 15.94 9.48 9.17
C ARG A 130 16.23 9.01 7.75
N PRO A 131 17.03 9.72 6.96
CA PRO A 131 17.30 9.33 5.57
C PRO A 131 17.97 7.96 5.40
N GLU A 132 18.77 7.55 6.37
CA GLU A 132 19.52 6.29 6.40
C GLU A 132 18.70 5.09 6.87
N GLU A 133 17.51 5.31 7.44
CA GLU A 133 16.61 4.26 7.91
C GLU A 133 15.34 4.21 7.08
N MET A 134 15.06 3.02 6.53
CA MET A 134 13.77 2.71 5.94
C MET A 134 12.97 1.88 6.93
N VAL A 135 11.72 2.27 7.16
CA VAL A 135 10.79 1.49 7.97
C VAL A 135 9.74 0.89 7.06
N ALA A 136 9.48 -0.40 7.25
CA ALA A 136 8.47 -1.13 6.51
C ALA A 136 7.40 -1.68 7.47
N ARG A 137 6.16 -1.68 6.99
CA ARG A 137 5.05 -2.41 7.60
C ARG A 137 4.18 -3.02 6.51
N ASN A 138 3.37 -3.99 6.88
CA ASN A 138 2.35 -4.52 6.00
C ASN A 138 0.97 -4.10 6.51
N ASN A 139 0.13 -3.66 5.59
CA ASN A 139 -1.31 -3.61 5.79
C ASN A 139 -1.95 -4.70 4.92
N TYR A 140 -3.16 -5.12 5.26
CA TYR A 140 -3.93 -6.00 4.40
C TYR A 140 -5.42 -5.77 4.56
N PHE A 141 -6.18 -6.14 3.54
CA PHE A 141 -7.62 -6.21 3.55
C PHE A 141 -8.08 -7.22 2.49
N PHE A 142 -9.38 -7.45 2.44
CA PHE A 142 -9.99 -8.32 1.45
C PHE A 142 -10.77 -7.47 0.47
N GLN A 143 -10.82 -7.94 -0.77
CA GLN A 143 -11.62 -7.40 -1.84
C GLN A 143 -12.49 -8.53 -2.37
N VAL A 144 -13.74 -8.23 -2.74
CA VAL A 144 -14.67 -9.24 -3.28
C VAL A 144 -14.88 -9.06 -4.77
N ASP A 145 -13.87 -8.55 -5.45
CA ASP A 145 -13.77 -8.43 -6.89
C ASP A 145 -12.29 -8.46 -7.32
N ASP A 146 -12.05 -8.53 -8.63
CA ASP A 146 -10.76 -8.76 -9.27
C ASP A 146 -10.09 -7.49 -9.82
N ASP A 147 -10.65 -6.30 -9.56
CA ASP A 147 -10.10 -5.06 -10.09
C ASP A 147 -8.98 -4.49 -9.19
N LEU A 148 -7.75 -4.63 -9.65
CA LEU A 148 -6.57 -4.18 -8.91
C LEU A 148 -6.54 -2.65 -8.70
N ALA A 149 -6.99 -1.88 -9.69
CA ALA A 149 -6.88 -0.42 -9.66
C ALA A 149 -7.90 0.16 -8.68
N TRP A 150 -9.16 -0.27 -8.81
CA TRP A 150 -10.23 0.20 -7.95
C TRP A 150 -11.28 -0.88 -7.72
N SER A 151 -11.54 -1.21 -6.46
CA SER A 151 -12.59 -2.16 -6.10
C SER A 151 -13.97 -1.59 -6.42
N TRP A 152 -14.61 -2.09 -7.46
CA TRP A 152 -15.98 -1.70 -7.76
C TRP A 152 -16.99 -2.19 -6.71
N SER A 153 -16.61 -3.16 -5.85
CA SER A 153 -17.43 -3.60 -4.71
C SER A 153 -17.72 -2.49 -3.70
N ILE A 154 -16.89 -1.46 -3.62
CA ILE A 154 -17.12 -0.31 -2.72
C ILE A 154 -17.77 0.90 -3.41
N GLY A 155 -18.24 0.71 -4.64
CA GLY A 155 -18.84 1.76 -5.47
C GLY A 155 -17.87 2.33 -6.51
N SER A 156 -18.40 3.21 -7.36
CA SER A 156 -17.60 3.88 -8.38
C SER A 156 -16.53 4.77 -7.75
N GLU A 157 -15.35 4.88 -8.39
CA GLU A 157 -14.35 5.87 -8.02
C GLU A 157 -14.90 7.29 -8.14
N ASP A 158 -15.86 7.56 -9.03
CA ASP A 158 -16.46 8.91 -9.16
C ASP A 158 -17.58 9.20 -8.14
N ALA A 159 -17.91 8.24 -7.25
CA ALA A 159 -18.99 8.42 -6.28
C ALA A 159 -18.60 9.39 -5.14
N GLU A 160 -19.53 10.21 -4.66
CA GLU A 160 -19.27 11.15 -3.54
C GLU A 160 -18.78 10.42 -2.28
N HIS A 161 -19.30 9.23 -2.01
CA HIS A 161 -18.92 8.40 -0.88
C HIS A 161 -18.64 6.96 -1.31
N VAL A 162 -17.54 6.41 -0.79
CA VAL A 162 -17.16 5.01 -0.99
C VAL A 162 -17.51 4.19 0.23
N SER A 163 -18.09 3.02 0.01
CA SER A 163 -18.53 2.17 1.13
C SER A 163 -18.75 0.74 0.70
N TRP A 164 -18.50 -0.20 1.62
CA TRP A 164 -18.95 -1.58 1.52
C TRP A 164 -20.46 -1.75 1.38
N GLY A 165 -21.27 -0.69 1.58
CA GLY A 165 -22.72 -0.73 1.42
C GLY A 165 -23.17 -1.29 0.07
N THR A 166 -22.47 -0.98 -1.01
CA THR A 166 -22.76 -1.41 -2.39
C THR A 166 -22.28 -2.83 -2.70
N ALA A 167 -21.42 -3.42 -1.87
CA ALA A 167 -20.89 -4.76 -2.11
C ALA A 167 -22.02 -5.78 -2.05
N GLU A 168 -22.05 -6.68 -3.03
CA GLU A 168 -22.87 -7.89 -2.99
C GLU A 168 -22.46 -8.73 -1.77
N LYS A 169 -23.45 -9.18 -1.01
CA LYS A 169 -23.23 -9.99 0.19
C LYS A 169 -23.00 -11.45 -0.21
N ASP A 170 -22.07 -12.11 0.47
CA ASP A 170 -21.83 -13.56 0.37
C ASP A 170 -21.51 -14.01 -1.06
N ARG A 171 -20.74 -13.20 -1.80
CA ARG A 171 -20.19 -13.61 -3.11
C ARG A 171 -19.40 -14.91 -2.95
N ALA A 172 -19.36 -15.72 -4.00
CA ALA A 172 -18.61 -16.96 -3.96
C ALA A 172 -17.09 -16.71 -3.86
N ILE A 173 -16.37 -17.65 -3.25
CA ILE A 173 -14.97 -17.49 -2.84
C ILE A 173 -14.00 -17.16 -3.98
N GLN A 174 -14.29 -17.57 -5.22
CA GLN A 174 -13.46 -17.26 -6.38
C GLN A 174 -13.37 -15.76 -6.70
N HIS A 175 -14.26 -14.95 -6.12
CA HIS A 175 -14.22 -13.50 -6.25
C HIS A 175 -13.51 -12.83 -5.07
N HIS A 176 -13.01 -13.59 -4.09
CA HIS A 176 -12.32 -13.03 -2.93
C HIS A 176 -10.83 -12.94 -3.19
N TYR A 177 -10.29 -11.75 -3.05
CA TYR A 177 -8.89 -11.44 -3.22
C TYR A 177 -8.31 -10.95 -1.90
N PHE A 178 -7.14 -11.47 -1.55
CA PHE A 178 -6.30 -10.90 -0.53
C PHE A 178 -5.53 -9.74 -1.13
N ARG A 179 -5.61 -8.60 -0.48
CA ARG A 179 -4.88 -7.42 -0.85
C ARG A 179 -3.95 -7.04 0.29
N SER A 180 -2.64 -7.08 0.05
CA SER A 180 -1.64 -6.63 1.01
C SER A 180 -0.82 -5.48 0.46
N GLU A 181 -0.54 -4.51 1.30
CA GLU A 181 0.28 -3.37 0.98
C GLU A 181 1.55 -3.43 1.82
N ARG A 182 2.71 -3.65 1.17
CA ARG A 182 4.00 -3.40 1.80
C ARG A 182 4.27 -1.91 1.73
N GLN A 183 4.15 -1.27 2.87
CA GLN A 183 4.23 0.16 3.05
C GLN A 183 5.61 0.52 3.58
N THR A 184 6.35 1.39 2.89
CA THR A 184 7.67 1.85 3.35
C THR A 184 7.73 3.35 3.52
N LEU A 185 8.47 3.81 4.53
CA LEU A 185 8.69 5.23 4.82
C LEU A 185 10.20 5.50 4.90
N ARG A 186 10.65 6.53 4.18
CA ARG A 186 12.03 7.03 4.23
C ARG A 186 12.06 8.54 4.03
N ARG A 187 12.95 9.23 4.74
CA ARG A 187 13.17 10.67 4.54
C ARG A 187 14.16 10.91 3.41
N LEU A 188 13.87 11.89 2.56
CA LEU A 188 14.78 12.37 1.53
C LEU A 188 15.88 13.24 2.16
N PRO A 189 17.17 12.98 1.89
CA PRO A 189 18.28 13.63 2.59
C PRO A 189 18.43 15.14 2.29
N ARG A 190 18.08 15.62 1.09
CA ARG A 190 18.26 17.03 0.69
C ARG A 190 17.05 17.89 1.00
N THR A 191 15.85 17.39 0.71
CA THR A 191 14.60 18.16 0.87
C THR A 191 13.85 17.87 2.16
N GLY A 192 14.21 16.79 2.86
CA GLY A 192 13.57 16.41 4.12
C GLY A 192 12.15 15.84 3.97
N GLY A 193 11.63 15.74 2.73
CA GLY A 193 10.33 15.12 2.45
C GLY A 193 10.33 13.65 2.85
N VAL A 194 9.24 13.17 3.44
CA VAL A 194 9.07 11.76 3.78
C VAL A 194 8.34 11.07 2.64
N VAL A 195 9.03 10.18 1.95
CA VAL A 195 8.49 9.35 0.88
C VAL A 195 7.80 8.16 1.51
N PHE A 196 6.54 7.97 1.13
CA PHE A 196 5.72 6.82 1.44
C PHE A 196 5.51 6.00 0.17
N THR A 197 6.03 4.78 0.14
CA THR A 197 5.78 3.83 -0.96
C THR A 197 4.77 2.78 -0.51
N ILE A 198 3.85 2.43 -1.39
CA ILE A 198 2.76 1.49 -1.11
C ILE A 198 2.80 0.43 -2.21
N ARG A 199 3.49 -0.68 -1.94
CA ARG A 199 3.54 -1.81 -2.86
C ARG A 199 2.35 -2.72 -2.65
N THR A 200 1.42 -2.73 -3.60
CA THR A 200 0.24 -3.60 -3.58
C THR A 200 0.57 -5.00 -4.11
N TYR A 201 0.18 -6.01 -3.34
CA TYR A 201 0.09 -7.41 -3.73
C TYR A 201 -1.38 -7.81 -3.73
N PHE A 202 -1.82 -8.48 -4.78
CA PHE A 202 -3.23 -8.78 -5.01
C PHE A 202 -3.36 -10.17 -5.59
N HIS A 203 -3.95 -11.08 -4.81
CA HIS A 203 -4.00 -12.50 -5.14
C HIS A 203 -5.35 -13.10 -4.77
N PRO A 204 -5.88 -14.06 -5.55
CA PRO A 204 -7.06 -14.82 -5.16
C PRO A 204 -6.83 -15.51 -3.82
N ILE A 205 -7.83 -15.48 -2.94
CA ILE A 205 -7.78 -16.21 -1.66
C ILE A 205 -7.60 -17.70 -1.88
N THR A 206 -8.14 -18.23 -2.97
CA THR A 206 -8.00 -19.64 -3.34
C THR A 206 -6.55 -20.05 -3.58
N GLU A 207 -5.71 -19.16 -4.11
CA GLU A 207 -4.28 -19.42 -4.32
C GLU A 207 -3.51 -19.36 -3.00
N ILE A 208 -3.72 -18.29 -2.23
CA ILE A 208 -3.06 -18.10 -0.93
C ILE A 208 -3.39 -19.22 0.05
N ALA A 209 -4.61 -19.75 0.00
CA ALA A 209 -5.06 -20.80 0.90
C ALA A 209 -4.40 -22.17 0.62
N GLU A 210 -3.66 -22.33 -0.46
CA GLU A 210 -2.87 -23.55 -0.69
C GLU A 210 -1.58 -23.57 0.12
N GLU A 211 -1.06 -22.41 0.55
CA GLU A 211 0.15 -22.32 1.36
C GLU A 211 -0.11 -22.87 2.78
N ASP A 212 0.76 -23.79 3.21
CA ASP A 212 0.69 -24.42 4.52
C ASP A 212 0.58 -23.36 5.63
N TYR A 213 -0.26 -23.64 6.64
CA TYR A 213 -0.52 -22.76 7.79
C TYR A 213 -1.22 -21.44 7.46
N VAL A 214 -1.34 -21.01 6.21
CA VAL A 214 -1.93 -19.71 5.86
C VAL A 214 -3.45 -19.68 6.11
N PRO A 215 -4.27 -20.64 5.67
CA PRO A 215 -5.72 -20.63 5.92
C PRO A 215 -6.09 -20.50 7.40
N GLY A 216 -5.49 -21.33 8.26
CA GLY A 216 -5.77 -21.31 9.71
C GLY A 216 -5.37 -19.99 10.37
N ARG A 217 -4.20 -19.43 10.00
CA ARG A 217 -3.75 -18.12 10.51
C ARG A 217 -4.65 -16.99 10.04
N LEU A 218 -5.03 -16.99 8.77
CA LEU A 218 -5.86 -15.95 8.19
C LEU A 218 -7.26 -15.97 8.82
N ALA A 219 -7.84 -17.16 9.01
CA ALA A 219 -9.12 -17.33 9.69
C ALA A 219 -9.05 -16.87 11.15
N SER A 220 -7.98 -17.24 11.87
CA SER A 220 -7.72 -16.75 13.24
C SER A 220 -7.63 -15.22 13.31
N ALA A 221 -6.89 -14.60 12.39
CA ALA A 221 -6.76 -13.15 12.30
C ALA A 221 -8.11 -12.46 12.06
N VAL A 222 -8.91 -12.93 11.09
CA VAL A 222 -10.25 -12.39 10.79
C VAL A 222 -11.21 -12.55 11.97
N ARG A 223 -11.10 -13.62 12.75
CA ARG A 223 -11.88 -13.82 13.98
C ARG A 223 -11.48 -12.87 15.10
N SER A 224 -10.22 -12.46 15.16
CA SER A 224 -9.69 -11.58 16.22
C SER A 224 -10.04 -10.09 16.06
N TRP A 225 -10.58 -9.69 14.91
CA TRP A 225 -10.96 -8.29 14.69
C TRP A 225 -12.08 -7.87 15.63
N GLY A 226 -11.90 -6.73 16.30
CA GLY A 226 -12.98 -6.07 17.04
C GLY A 226 -14.11 -5.60 16.11
N ASP A 227 -15.24 -5.23 16.70
CA ASP A 227 -16.45 -4.83 15.96
C ASP A 227 -16.20 -3.62 15.04
N ASP A 228 -15.40 -2.67 15.49
CA ASP A 228 -15.03 -1.46 14.76
C ASP A 228 -14.18 -1.77 13.52
N VAL A 229 -13.13 -2.58 13.68
CA VAL A 229 -12.28 -3.06 12.57
C VAL A 229 -13.09 -3.92 11.61
N SER A 230 -13.97 -4.78 12.13
CA SER A 230 -14.84 -5.64 11.33
C SER A 230 -15.80 -4.83 10.45
N ARG A 231 -16.41 -3.77 11.00
CA ARG A 231 -17.25 -2.84 10.22
C ARG A 231 -16.43 -2.08 9.18
N TYR A 232 -15.30 -1.51 9.59
CA TYR A 232 -14.41 -0.75 8.70
C TYR A 232 -13.93 -1.58 7.50
N LYS A 233 -13.56 -2.85 7.73
CA LYS A 233 -13.12 -3.77 6.67
C LYS A 233 -14.27 -4.47 5.94
N GLY A 234 -15.53 -4.14 6.22
CA GLY A 234 -16.68 -4.72 5.51
C GLY A 234 -16.94 -6.20 5.78
N LYS A 235 -16.48 -6.75 6.91
CA LYS A 235 -16.56 -8.20 7.23
C LYS A 235 -17.97 -8.78 7.08
N ALA A 236 -19.01 -8.01 7.37
CA ALA A 236 -20.41 -8.45 7.22
C ALA A 236 -20.82 -8.82 5.78
N LYS A 237 -20.03 -8.41 4.78
CA LYS A 237 -20.28 -8.69 3.36
C LYS A 237 -19.69 -10.00 2.86
N TYR A 238 -18.59 -10.45 3.47
CA TYR A 238 -17.78 -11.56 2.94
C TYR A 238 -17.27 -12.54 3.99
N GLY A 239 -17.35 -12.18 5.27
CA GLY A 239 -16.70 -12.89 6.36
C GLY A 239 -17.16 -14.32 6.52
N ASP A 240 -18.46 -14.59 6.31
CA ASP A 240 -19.02 -15.93 6.46
C ASP A 240 -18.44 -16.89 5.40
N VAL A 241 -18.54 -16.51 4.12
CA VAL A 241 -17.98 -17.29 2.99
C VAL A 241 -16.46 -17.46 3.12
N LEU A 242 -15.76 -16.38 3.48
CA LEU A 242 -14.32 -16.41 3.64
C LEU A 242 -13.90 -17.36 4.77
N LEU A 243 -14.53 -17.29 5.94
CA LEU A 243 -14.17 -18.11 7.09
C LEU A 243 -14.50 -19.59 6.85
N GLU A 244 -15.65 -19.89 6.26
CA GLU A 244 -16.03 -21.27 5.90
C GLU A 244 -14.97 -21.90 4.98
N TYR A 245 -14.56 -21.19 3.93
CA TYR A 245 -13.53 -21.67 3.02
C TYR A 245 -12.18 -21.85 3.70
N LEU A 246 -11.72 -20.88 4.48
CA LEU A 246 -10.42 -20.95 5.14
C LEU A 246 -10.37 -22.07 6.19
N ASP A 247 -11.46 -22.33 6.90
CA ASP A 247 -11.56 -23.45 7.84
C ASP A 247 -11.48 -24.78 7.10
N GLN A 248 -12.24 -24.94 6.00
CA GLN A 248 -12.19 -26.16 5.19
C GLN A 248 -10.76 -26.41 4.67
N LYS A 249 -10.10 -25.38 4.12
CA LYS A 249 -8.71 -25.51 3.64
C LYS A 249 -7.75 -25.84 4.77
N HIS A 250 -7.95 -25.30 5.97
CA HIS A 250 -7.15 -25.65 7.13
C HIS A 250 -7.34 -27.11 7.55
N GLU A 251 -8.58 -27.59 7.59
CA GLU A 251 -8.89 -29.00 7.88
C GLU A 251 -8.29 -29.95 6.84
N GLU A 252 -8.36 -29.60 5.55
CA GLU A 252 -7.69 -30.34 4.48
C GLU A 252 -6.18 -30.42 4.69
N GLN A 253 -5.54 -29.30 5.09
CA GLN A 253 -4.11 -29.27 5.42
C GLN A 253 -3.77 -30.20 6.59
N LEU A 254 -4.57 -30.18 7.67
CA LEU A 254 -4.40 -31.09 8.81
C LEU A 254 -4.59 -32.56 8.42
N ALA A 255 -5.62 -32.86 7.61
CA ALA A 255 -5.91 -34.21 7.15
C ALA A 255 -4.80 -34.80 6.26
N ARG A 256 -4.07 -33.97 5.51
CA ARG A 256 -2.86 -34.39 4.77
C ARG A 256 -1.58 -34.45 5.60
N GLY A 257 -1.68 -34.25 6.92
CA GLY A 257 -0.56 -34.43 7.86
C GLY A 257 0.25 -33.17 8.14
N LEU A 258 -0.32 -31.97 7.97
CA LEU A 258 0.35 -30.72 8.37
C LEU A 258 0.66 -30.73 9.87
N ASP A 259 1.96 -30.65 10.21
CA ASP A 259 2.42 -30.62 11.61
C ASP A 259 2.38 -29.20 12.17
N MET A 260 1.40 -28.93 13.03
CA MET A 260 1.22 -27.63 13.67
C MET A 260 2.34 -27.25 14.65
N SER A 261 3.12 -28.21 15.16
CA SER A 261 4.24 -27.90 16.06
C SER A 261 5.37 -27.14 15.36
N ARG A 262 5.43 -27.20 14.03
CA ARG A 262 6.43 -26.55 13.19
C ARG A 262 5.99 -25.20 12.63
N GLU A 263 4.77 -24.75 12.95
CA GLU A 263 4.24 -23.49 12.44
C GLU A 263 5.17 -22.31 12.77
N ASP A 264 5.69 -22.25 14.00
CA ASP A 264 6.58 -21.17 14.43
C ASP A 264 7.94 -21.18 13.71
N GLU A 265 8.43 -22.34 13.26
CA GLU A 265 9.64 -22.45 12.45
C GLU A 265 9.44 -21.83 11.06
N VAL A 266 8.24 -22.05 10.48
CA VAL A 266 7.86 -21.52 9.16
C VAL A 266 7.48 -20.04 9.24
N ARG A 267 6.98 -19.57 10.40
CA ARG A 267 6.67 -18.15 10.65
C ARG A 267 7.91 -17.25 10.65
N ALA A 268 9.11 -17.79 10.83
CA ALA A 268 10.35 -17.06 10.68
C ALA A 268 10.57 -16.71 9.20
N TYR A 269 9.80 -15.74 8.68
CA TYR A 269 10.01 -15.13 7.38
C TYR A 269 11.47 -14.68 7.27
N PRO A 270 12.15 -14.92 6.14
CA PRO A 270 13.58 -14.70 6.02
C PRO A 270 13.91 -13.21 6.18
N TYR A 271 14.97 -12.96 6.96
CA TYR A 271 15.53 -11.65 7.26
C TYR A 271 15.98 -10.87 6.01
#